data_AF-A0A4U5P7D7-F1
#
_entry.id   AF-A0A4U5P7D7-F1
#
_cell.length_a   1.000
_cell.length_b   1.000
_cell.length_c   1.000
_cell.angle_alpha   90.00
_cell.angle_beta   90.00
_cell.angle_gamma   90.00
#
_symmetry.space_group_name_H-M   'P 1'
#
loop_
_entity.id
_entity.type
_entity.pdbx_description
1 polymer ?
#
loop_
_entity_poly.entity_id
_entity_poly.type
_entity_poly.pdbx_seq_one_letter_code
_entity_poly.pdbx_strand_id
1 'polypeptide(L)'
;MGQEGARSVEAERSVEVVMAEQPKSANSAAAPAEGLYDNMSVKTATASPGSHMDSVRIPYGGYDYGTATHQLRTAQLVANCVGAVCLYSEADRMGLGNFLLPVIFLLAEVFIVAKRWYHSIDGRFDFKQMLSVSDPGLKMSYAMNLFGGFILALMVHWTTAEIPSALSSLGFHLTDYLAIVTAFGSLALDVFEGAKQKFA
;
A
#
# COMPACT_ATOMS: atom_id res chain seq x y z
N MET A 1 17.94 68.30 -26.94
CA MET A 1 16.92 68.80 -26.00
C MET A 1 15.60 68.78 -26.77
N GLY A 2 14.92 67.63 -26.82
CA GLY A 2 13.69 67.36 -26.04
C GLY A 2 12.47 67.70 -26.92
N GLN A 3 11.89 66.76 -27.68
CA GLN A 3 10.70 65.93 -27.35
C GLN A 3 9.50 66.76 -26.85
N GLU A 4 8.24 66.53 -27.17
CA GLU A 4 7.46 65.62 -28.03
C GLU A 4 6.03 66.12 -27.80
N GLY A 5 5.17 66.20 -28.83
CA GLY A 5 3.81 66.68 -28.66
C GLY A 5 2.85 66.13 -29.70
N ALA A 6 1.72 65.62 -29.17
CA ALA A 6 0.49 65.18 -29.84
C ALA A 6 0.62 63.87 -30.65
N ARG A 7 0.31 62.71 -30.06
CA ARG A 7 -1.01 62.11 -29.79
C ARG A 7 -1.87 61.80 -31.03
N SER A 8 -2.32 60.54 -31.00
CA SER A 8 -3.51 59.92 -31.60
C SER A 8 -3.49 59.68 -33.11
N VAL A 9 -3.38 58.40 -33.47
CA VAL A 9 -4.33 57.61 -34.29
C VAL A 9 -3.67 56.24 -34.53
N GLU A 10 -4.27 55.17 -34.02
CA GLU A 10 -4.28 53.78 -34.55
C GLU A 10 -4.70 52.84 -33.41
N ALA A 11 -5.97 52.41 -33.36
CA ALA A 11 -6.59 51.38 -34.18
C ALA A 11 -6.25 49.96 -33.66
N GLU A 12 -7.26 49.39 -33.02
CA GLU A 12 -7.65 47.98 -32.96
C GLU A 12 -6.55 46.92 -33.09
N ARG A 13 -6.22 46.31 -31.95
CA ARG A 13 -5.41 45.10 -31.88
C ARG A 13 -6.29 43.86 -32.03
N SER A 14 -6.23 43.27 -33.21
CA SER A 14 -6.75 41.94 -33.56
C SER A 14 -6.16 40.85 -32.66
N VAL A 15 -7.04 39.96 -32.17
CA VAL A 15 -6.67 38.64 -31.63
C VAL A 15 -7.22 37.62 -32.63
N GLU A 16 -6.36 37.20 -33.56
CA GLU A 16 -6.67 36.14 -34.51
C GLU A 16 -6.19 34.80 -33.95
N VAL A 17 -7.14 33.88 -33.83
CA VAL A 17 -6.98 32.49 -33.40
C VAL A 17 -6.39 31.70 -34.56
N VAL A 18 -5.17 31.19 -34.42
CA VAL A 18 -4.58 30.23 -35.37
C VAL A 18 -4.68 28.82 -34.80
N MET A 19 -5.66 28.07 -35.30
CA MET A 19 -5.71 26.61 -35.23
C MET A 19 -4.69 26.02 -36.20
N ALA A 20 -3.83 25.12 -35.72
CA ALA A 20 -2.96 24.31 -36.57
C ALA A 20 -3.47 22.86 -36.63
N GLU A 21 -3.95 22.51 -37.82
CA GLU A 21 -4.42 21.21 -38.28
C GLU A 21 -3.21 20.28 -38.55
N GLN A 22 -3.29 19.00 -38.15
CA GLN A 22 -2.29 17.96 -38.46
C GLN A 22 -2.84 17.03 -39.56
N PRO A 23 -2.15 16.86 -40.71
CA PRO A 23 -2.63 16.03 -41.81
C PRO A 23 -2.19 14.55 -41.70
N LYS A 24 -3.08 13.69 -42.21
CA LYS A 24 -2.97 12.23 -42.32
C LYS A 24 -2.57 11.89 -43.78
N SER A 25 -1.52 11.10 -44.01
CA SER A 25 -1.35 10.36 -45.28
C SER A 25 -0.52 9.08 -45.08
N ALA A 26 -0.75 8.11 -45.96
CA ALA A 26 -0.52 6.68 -45.78
C ALA A 26 0.50 6.08 -46.76
N ASN A 27 1.10 4.95 -46.32
CA ASN A 27 1.56 3.75 -47.05
C ASN A 27 2.47 3.84 -48.30
N SER A 28 3.58 3.07 -48.30
CA SER A 28 3.68 1.81 -49.08
C SER A 28 5.05 1.11 -48.99
N ALA A 29 4.99 -0.24 -49.01
CA ALA A 29 5.96 -1.28 -49.40
C ALA A 29 7.04 -1.74 -48.39
N ALA A 30 7.36 -3.04 -48.22
CA ALA A 30 6.77 -4.34 -48.57
C ALA A 30 7.55 -5.43 -47.77
N ALA A 31 6.89 -6.55 -47.46
CA ALA A 31 7.38 -7.74 -46.72
C ALA A 31 8.18 -8.73 -47.62
N PRO A 32 8.51 -10.01 -47.26
CA PRO A 32 8.36 -10.75 -45.99
C PRO A 32 9.58 -11.66 -45.60
N ALA A 33 9.58 -12.17 -44.37
CA ALA A 33 10.15 -13.48 -44.04
C ALA A 33 9.37 -14.12 -42.88
N GLU A 34 8.86 -15.31 -43.15
CA GLU A 34 8.06 -16.17 -42.29
C GLU A 34 8.89 -16.75 -41.11
N GLY A 35 8.19 -17.13 -40.04
CA GLY A 35 8.69 -18.17 -39.14
C GLY A 35 8.36 -17.96 -37.67
N LEU A 36 7.49 -18.85 -37.15
CA LEU A 36 7.58 -19.39 -35.79
C LEU A 36 6.83 -18.69 -34.65
N TYR A 37 5.53 -18.43 -34.82
CA TYR A 37 4.59 -18.47 -33.69
C TYR A 37 3.30 -19.16 -34.13
N ASP A 38 3.38 -20.48 -34.28
CA ASP A 38 2.20 -21.32 -34.34
C ASP A 38 2.35 -22.50 -33.38
N ASN A 39 1.25 -22.77 -32.65
CA ASN A 39 1.01 -23.92 -31.80
C ASN A 39 1.70 -24.01 -30.43
N MET A 40 1.07 -23.39 -29.42
CA MET A 40 0.72 -24.17 -28.22
C MET A 40 -0.59 -23.68 -27.58
N SER A 41 -1.69 -24.24 -28.09
CA SER A 41 -2.80 -24.80 -27.33
C SER A 41 -3.30 -24.00 -26.12
N VAL A 42 -4.28 -23.13 -26.41
CA VAL A 42 -5.37 -22.82 -25.47
C VAL A 42 -6.12 -24.13 -25.20
N LYS A 43 -5.78 -24.82 -24.12
CA LYS A 43 -6.69 -25.77 -23.48
C LYS A 43 -7.62 -24.96 -22.59
N THR A 44 -8.81 -24.71 -23.11
CA THR A 44 -10.01 -24.31 -22.36
C THR A 44 -10.29 -25.39 -21.32
N ALA A 45 -9.72 -25.25 -20.12
CA ALA A 45 -10.17 -25.99 -18.95
C ALA A 45 -11.37 -25.24 -18.37
N THR A 46 -12.54 -25.79 -18.68
CA THR A 46 -13.80 -25.59 -17.98
C THR A 46 -13.60 -25.34 -16.49
N ALA A 47 -14.19 -24.25 -16.00
CA ALA A 47 -14.36 -23.99 -14.57
C ALA A 47 -14.96 -25.21 -13.87
N SER A 48 -14.20 -25.81 -12.95
CA SER A 48 -14.70 -26.80 -11.99
C SER A 48 -14.85 -26.11 -10.63
N PRO A 49 -16.06 -26.04 -10.07
CA PRO A 49 -16.28 -25.48 -8.73
C PRO A 49 -15.78 -26.49 -7.69
N GLY A 50 -14.71 -26.14 -6.99
CA GLY A 50 -14.21 -26.95 -5.87
C GLY A 50 -12.74 -27.30 -5.98
N SER A 51 -11.85 -26.31 -5.87
CA SER A 51 -10.57 -26.56 -5.21
C SER A 51 -10.82 -26.44 -3.71
N HIS A 52 -11.33 -27.54 -3.13
CA HIS A 52 -11.11 -27.83 -1.73
C HIS A 52 -9.64 -27.53 -1.47
N MET A 53 -9.33 -26.59 -0.57
CA MET A 53 -8.02 -26.55 0.04
C MET A 53 -7.81 -27.96 0.59
N ASP A 54 -6.93 -28.72 -0.05
CA ASP A 54 -6.37 -29.92 0.54
C ASP A 54 -5.59 -29.41 1.76
N SER A 55 -6.34 -29.33 2.87
CA SER A 55 -5.79 -29.19 4.19
C SER A 55 -4.86 -30.37 4.36
N VAL A 56 -3.57 -30.15 4.15
CA VAL A 56 -2.54 -31.00 4.69
C VAL A 56 -2.83 -31.06 6.18
N ARG A 57 -3.51 -32.12 6.61
CA ARG A 57 -3.81 -32.35 8.01
C ARG A 57 -2.47 -32.42 8.71
N ILE A 58 -2.15 -31.39 9.49
CA ILE A 58 -0.98 -31.42 10.35
C ILE A 58 -1.26 -32.51 11.39
N PRO A 59 -0.53 -33.63 11.37
CA PRO A 59 -0.63 -34.61 12.43
C PRO A 59 0.06 -33.98 13.63
N TYR A 60 -0.74 -33.68 14.67
CA TYR A 60 -0.34 -33.13 15.98
C TYR A 60 0.06 -31.64 16.00
N GLY A 61 -0.86 -30.79 16.48
CA GLY A 61 -0.55 -29.56 17.24
C GLY A 61 0.18 -28.40 16.56
N GLY A 62 0.52 -28.48 15.27
CA GLY A 62 1.14 -27.35 14.54
C GLY A 62 0.12 -26.28 14.13
N TYR A 63 0.54 -25.01 14.10
CA TYR A 63 -0.27 -23.92 13.56
C TYR A 63 -0.09 -23.80 12.04
N ASP A 64 -1.14 -23.40 11.32
CA ASP A 64 -1.03 -23.02 9.92
C ASP A 64 -0.62 -21.54 9.80
N TYR A 65 0.54 -21.30 9.18
CA TYR A 65 1.08 -19.96 8.95
C TYR A 65 0.12 -19.06 8.17
N GLY A 66 -0.53 -19.59 7.13
CA GLY A 66 -1.44 -18.81 6.28
C GLY A 66 -2.63 -18.29 7.09
N THR A 67 -3.28 -19.19 7.82
CA THR A 67 -4.39 -18.83 8.71
C THR A 67 -3.96 -17.87 9.83
N ALA A 68 -2.84 -18.14 10.50
CA ALA A 68 -2.38 -17.33 11.63
C ALA A 68 -2.05 -15.89 11.21
N THR A 69 -1.29 -15.72 10.12
CA THR A 69 -0.94 -14.39 9.59
C THR A 69 -2.16 -13.62 9.08
N HIS A 70 -3.10 -14.31 8.44
CA HIS A 70 -4.35 -13.68 8.00
C HIS A 70 -5.17 -13.18 9.19
N GLN A 71 -5.33 -13.98 10.24
CA GLN A 71 -6.06 -13.60 11.45
C GLN A 71 -5.41 -12.42 12.18
N LEU A 72 -4.08 -12.41 12.32
CA LEU A 72 -3.37 -11.30 12.96
C LEU A 72 -3.53 -10.00 12.17
N ARG A 73 -3.41 -10.05 10.84
CA ARG A 73 -3.62 -8.87 9.98
C ARG A 73 -5.08 -8.39 10.00
N THR A 74 -6.05 -9.31 10.06
CA THR A 74 -7.46 -8.94 10.25
C THR A 74 -7.68 -8.27 11.60
N ALA A 75 -7.15 -8.82 12.68
CA ALA A 75 -7.25 -8.23 14.01
C ALA A 75 -6.61 -6.83 14.06
N GLN A 76 -5.45 -6.66 13.42
CA GLN A 76 -4.79 -5.37 13.29
C GLN A 76 -5.66 -4.34 12.54
N LEU A 77 -6.27 -4.74 11.41
CA LEU A 77 -7.16 -3.85 10.65
C LEU A 77 -8.39 -3.44 11.45
N VAL A 78 -9.01 -4.38 12.15
CA VAL A 78 -10.16 -4.08 13.02
C VAL A 78 -9.75 -3.12 14.14
N ALA A 79 -8.61 -3.36 14.78
CA ALA A 79 -8.07 -2.47 15.80
C ALA A 79 -7.84 -1.06 15.25
N ASN A 80 -7.19 -0.93 14.10
CA ASN A 80 -6.94 0.36 13.46
C ASN A 80 -8.23 1.08 13.03
N CYS A 81 -9.26 0.36 12.59
CA CYS A 81 -10.56 0.96 12.28
C CYS A 81 -11.24 1.52 13.54
N VAL A 82 -11.25 0.78 14.64
CA VAL A 82 -11.84 1.25 15.90
C VAL A 82 -11.02 2.43 16.46
N GLY A 83 -9.69 2.35 16.41
CA GLY A 83 -8.79 3.44 16.79
C GLY A 83 -9.04 4.71 15.97
N ALA A 84 -9.25 4.58 14.65
CA ALA A 84 -9.59 5.70 13.78
C ALA A 84 -10.92 6.37 14.19
N VAL A 85 -11.93 5.58 14.54
CA VAL A 85 -13.22 6.10 15.03
C VAL A 85 -13.05 6.84 16.36
N CYS A 86 -12.27 6.28 17.29
CA CYS A 86 -11.96 6.94 18.56
C CYS A 86 -11.25 8.29 18.34
N LEU A 87 -10.24 8.32 17.47
CA LEU A 87 -9.49 9.53 17.17
C LEU A 87 -10.37 10.59 16.47
N TYR A 88 -11.20 10.16 15.52
CA TYR A 88 -12.14 11.03 14.81
C TYR A 88 -13.21 11.63 15.74
N SER A 89 -13.69 10.87 16.73
CA SER A 89 -14.71 11.34 17.66
C SER A 89 -14.28 12.55 18.51
N GLU A 90 -12.97 12.76 18.67
CA GLU A 90 -12.40 13.87 19.45
C GLU A 90 -11.63 14.88 18.58
N ALA A 91 -11.77 14.80 17.25
CA ALA A 91 -11.02 15.63 16.31
C ALA A 91 -11.15 17.14 16.57
N ASP A 92 -12.36 17.60 16.90
CA ASP A 92 -12.64 19.01 17.19
C ASP A 92 -11.92 19.52 18.45
N ARG A 93 -11.59 18.63 19.38
CA ARG A 93 -11.01 18.97 20.69
C ARG A 93 -9.50 18.83 20.75
N MET A 94 -8.89 18.00 19.90
CA MET A 94 -7.43 17.77 19.88
C MET A 94 -6.66 18.88 19.15
N GLY A 95 -7.32 19.62 18.25
CA GLY A 95 -6.68 20.59 17.37
C GLY A 95 -5.99 19.92 16.18
N LEU A 96 -5.83 20.68 15.08
CA LEU A 96 -5.43 20.13 13.78
C LEU A 96 -4.08 19.40 13.81
N GLY A 97 -3.06 19.93 14.49
CA GLY A 97 -1.73 19.32 14.52
C GLY A 97 -1.68 17.98 15.24
N ASN A 98 -2.34 17.88 16.39
CA ASN A 98 -2.37 16.66 17.22
C ASN A 98 -3.29 15.59 16.63
N PHE A 99 -4.25 15.97 15.78
CA PHE A 99 -5.11 15.04 15.08
C PHE A 99 -4.48 14.56 13.76
N LEU A 100 -3.94 15.48 12.95
CA LEU A 100 -3.54 15.19 11.58
C LEU A 100 -2.36 14.21 11.49
N LEU A 101 -1.34 14.39 12.35
CA LEU A 101 -0.15 13.55 12.31
C LEU A 101 -0.43 12.07 12.63
N PRO A 102 -1.10 11.71 13.74
CA PRO A 102 -1.45 10.31 14.02
C PRO A 102 -2.42 9.74 12.99
N VAL A 103 -3.35 10.54 12.44
CA VAL A 103 -4.23 10.09 11.35
C VAL A 103 -3.45 9.71 10.10
N ILE A 104 -2.45 10.50 9.69
CA ILE A 104 -1.62 10.16 8.52
C ILE A 104 -0.89 8.84 8.73
N PHE A 105 -0.28 8.63 9.90
CA PHE A 105 0.40 7.37 10.20
C PHE A 105 -0.56 6.20 10.27
N LEU A 106 -1.74 6.38 10.88
CA LEU A 106 -2.78 5.36 10.96
C LEU A 106 -3.30 4.96 9.58
N LEU A 107 -3.53 5.93 8.69
CA LEU A 107 -3.94 5.66 7.31
C LEU A 107 -2.86 4.95 6.51
N ALA A 108 -1.59 5.35 6.68
CA ALA A 108 -0.47 4.66 6.06
C ALA A 108 -0.34 3.22 6.56
N GLU A 109 -0.56 2.99 7.86
CA GLU A 109 -0.55 1.65 8.46
C GLU A 109 -1.66 0.79 7.89
N VAL A 110 -2.90 1.31 7.91
CA VAL A 110 -4.07 0.64 7.33
C VAL A 110 -3.81 0.31 5.86
N PHE A 111 -3.24 1.22 5.08
CA PHE A 111 -2.94 0.97 3.67
C PHE A 111 -1.96 -0.20 3.49
N ILE A 112 -0.85 -0.22 4.23
CA ILE A 112 0.15 -1.30 4.12
C ILE A 112 -0.44 -2.65 4.56
N VAL A 113 -1.13 -2.67 5.70
CA VAL A 113 -1.70 -3.90 6.26
C VAL A 113 -2.85 -4.40 5.38
N ALA A 114 -3.74 -3.52 4.92
CA ALA A 114 -4.86 -3.88 4.06
C ALA A 114 -4.38 -4.41 2.71
N LYS A 115 -3.35 -3.79 2.11
CA LYS A 115 -2.73 -4.30 0.88
C LYS A 115 -2.17 -5.72 1.08
N ARG A 116 -1.43 -5.96 2.17
CA ARG A 116 -0.87 -7.29 2.50
C ARG A 116 -1.96 -8.31 2.80
N TRP A 117 -3.03 -7.90 3.45
CA TRP A 117 -4.18 -8.74 3.77
C TRP A 117 -4.98 -9.11 2.52
N TYR A 118 -5.37 -8.12 1.71
CA TYR A 118 -6.16 -8.31 0.49
C TYR A 118 -5.46 -9.17 -0.56
N HIS A 119 -4.16 -8.95 -0.77
CA HIS A 119 -3.38 -9.75 -1.72
C HIS A 119 -2.76 -11.01 -1.10
N SER A 120 -3.05 -11.31 0.18
CA SER A 120 -2.47 -12.45 0.90
C SER A 120 -0.95 -12.56 0.71
N ILE A 121 -0.25 -11.43 0.84
CA ILE A 121 1.19 -11.34 0.57
C ILE A 121 1.96 -12.18 1.59
N ASP A 122 2.81 -13.07 1.09
CA ASP A 122 3.65 -13.94 1.91
C ASP A 122 4.89 -13.19 2.44
N GLY A 123 4.94 -12.91 3.74
CA GLY A 123 6.06 -12.19 4.35
C GLY A 123 7.37 -12.98 4.39
N ARG A 124 7.30 -14.32 4.26
CA ARG A 124 8.51 -15.17 4.16
C ARG A 124 9.31 -14.84 2.91
N PHE A 125 8.62 -14.51 1.81
CA PHE A 125 9.25 -14.10 0.57
C PHE A 125 9.98 -12.76 0.73
N ASP A 126 9.30 -11.75 1.32
CA ASP A 126 9.91 -10.44 1.58
C ASP A 126 11.16 -10.55 2.45
N PHE A 127 11.10 -11.36 3.52
CA PHE A 127 12.25 -11.60 4.38
C PHE A 127 13.43 -12.22 3.63
N LYS A 128 13.17 -13.26 2.83
CA LYS A 128 14.21 -13.90 2.01
C LYS A 128 14.83 -12.94 1.00
N GLN A 129 14.00 -12.15 0.30
CA GLN A 129 14.50 -11.20 -0.70
C GLN A 129 15.29 -10.06 -0.06
N MET A 130 14.83 -9.54 1.07
CA MET A 130 15.55 -8.53 1.85
C MET A 130 16.98 -8.99 2.19
N LEU A 131 17.17 -10.27 2.51
CA LEU A 131 18.48 -10.81 2.83
C LEU A 131 19.31 -11.29 1.63
N SER A 132 18.71 -11.41 0.45
CA SER A 132 19.35 -12.01 -0.74
C SER A 132 19.68 -10.97 -1.82
N VAL A 133 18.89 -9.91 -1.93
CA VAL A 133 19.08 -8.87 -2.94
C VAL A 133 20.25 -7.95 -2.57
N SER A 134 21.12 -7.67 -3.54
CA SER A 134 22.27 -6.77 -3.38
C SER A 134 21.91 -5.30 -3.56
N ASP A 135 20.93 -4.99 -4.43
CA ASP A 135 20.49 -3.62 -4.68
C ASP A 135 19.83 -3.01 -3.42
N PRO A 136 20.36 -1.90 -2.90
CA PRO A 136 19.81 -1.27 -1.70
C PRO A 136 18.39 -0.74 -1.89
N GLY A 137 18.01 -0.30 -3.11
CA GLY A 137 16.67 0.22 -3.38
C GLY A 137 15.60 -0.86 -3.23
N LEU A 138 15.80 -1.99 -3.91
CA LEU A 138 14.94 -3.17 -3.77
C LEU A 138 14.95 -3.71 -2.34
N LYS A 139 16.11 -3.76 -1.67
CA LYS A 139 16.21 -4.21 -0.27
C LYS A 139 15.37 -3.37 0.67
N MET A 140 15.40 -2.04 0.52
CA MET A 140 14.59 -1.12 1.32
C MET A 140 13.09 -1.33 1.06
N SER A 141 12.69 -1.59 -0.19
CA SER A 141 11.30 -1.89 -0.52
C SER A 141 10.79 -3.16 0.20
N TYR A 142 11.58 -4.24 0.21
CA TYR A 142 11.24 -5.46 0.96
C TYR A 142 11.22 -5.22 2.47
N ALA A 143 12.17 -4.46 3.00
CA ALA A 143 12.20 -4.09 4.41
C ALA A 143 10.96 -3.28 4.81
N MET A 144 10.56 -2.30 4.00
CA MET A 144 9.35 -1.50 4.25
C MET A 144 8.08 -2.34 4.16
N ASN A 145 7.99 -3.28 3.23
CA ASN A 145 6.85 -4.19 3.17
C ASN A 145 6.76 -5.07 4.42
N LEU A 146 7.90 -5.54 4.93
CA LEU A 146 7.96 -6.45 6.09
C LEU A 146 7.78 -5.73 7.43
N PHE A 147 8.54 -4.65 7.67
CA PHE A 147 8.57 -3.92 8.94
C PHE A 147 7.62 -2.72 8.99
N GLY A 148 7.15 -2.22 7.84
CA GLY A 148 6.43 -0.96 7.76
C GLY A 148 5.16 -0.92 8.59
N GLY A 149 4.37 -1.99 8.62
CA GLY A 149 3.16 -2.07 9.45
C GLY A 149 3.47 -1.92 10.95
N PHE A 150 4.53 -2.57 11.43
CA PHE A 150 4.94 -2.48 12.84
C PHE A 150 5.53 -1.11 13.19
N ILE A 151 6.40 -0.56 12.33
CA ILE A 151 6.98 0.77 12.55
C ILE A 151 5.88 1.83 12.57
N LEU A 152 4.91 1.76 11.66
CA LEU A 152 3.80 2.71 11.62
C LEU A 152 2.91 2.61 12.86
N ALA A 153 2.62 1.40 13.35
CA ALA A 153 1.90 1.23 14.62
C ALA A 153 2.61 1.94 15.79
N LEU A 154 3.93 1.84 15.87
CA LEU A 154 4.72 2.57 16.88
C LEU A 154 4.69 4.09 16.67
N MET A 155 4.67 4.56 15.42
CA MET A 155 4.54 5.98 15.11
C MET A 155 3.17 6.52 15.50
N VAL A 156 2.09 5.77 15.28
CA VAL A 156 0.73 6.13 15.73
C VAL A 156 0.71 6.29 17.25
N HIS A 157 1.21 5.31 17.98
CA HIS A 157 1.30 5.36 19.44
C HIS A 157 2.08 6.58 19.93
N TRP A 158 3.26 6.85 19.34
CA TRP A 158 4.12 7.95 19.78
C TRP A 158 3.56 9.33 19.41
N THR A 159 2.92 9.46 18.26
CA THR A 159 2.42 10.77 17.78
C THR A 159 1.04 11.12 18.31
N THR A 160 0.33 10.18 18.95
CA THR A 160 -0.97 10.47 19.52
C THR A 160 -0.83 11.25 20.82
N ALA A 161 -1.31 12.49 20.82
CA ALA A 161 -1.39 13.32 22.00
C ALA A 161 -2.53 12.89 22.94
N GLU A 162 -2.59 13.49 24.13
CA GLU A 162 -3.63 13.23 25.11
C GLU A 162 -5.03 13.45 24.52
N ILE A 163 -5.85 12.39 24.54
CA ILE A 163 -7.24 12.42 24.06
C ILE A 163 -8.13 12.98 25.20
N PRO A 164 -8.89 14.06 24.98
CA PRO A 164 -9.61 14.76 26.06
C PRO A 164 -10.72 13.96 26.77
N SER A 165 -11.27 12.95 26.12
CA SER A 165 -12.32 12.09 26.67
C SER A 165 -11.73 10.80 27.23
N ALA A 166 -12.07 10.45 28.47
CA ALA A 166 -11.59 9.24 29.11
C ALA A 166 -12.03 7.96 28.39
N LEU A 167 -13.25 7.92 27.85
CA LEU A 167 -13.76 6.75 27.12
C LEU A 167 -13.05 6.60 25.77
N SER A 168 -12.92 7.69 25.02
CA SER A 168 -12.25 7.70 23.71
C SER A 168 -10.75 7.40 23.86
N SER A 169 -10.11 7.92 24.92
CA SER A 169 -8.73 7.62 25.29
C SER A 169 -8.54 6.14 25.62
N LEU A 170 -9.40 5.55 26.46
CA LEU A 170 -9.33 4.13 26.79
C LEU A 170 -9.51 3.26 25.54
N GLY A 171 -10.52 3.55 24.71
CA GLY A 171 -10.78 2.82 23.47
C GLY A 171 -9.63 2.91 22.48
N PHE A 172 -9.06 4.10 22.32
CA PHE A 172 -7.89 4.32 21.48
C PHE A 172 -6.68 3.52 21.99
N HIS A 173 -6.31 3.65 23.27
CA HIS A 173 -5.13 2.94 23.78
C HIS A 173 -5.28 1.43 23.73
N LEU A 174 -6.46 0.87 24.03
CA LEU A 174 -6.70 -0.57 23.90
C LEU A 174 -6.52 -1.06 22.46
N THR A 175 -7.05 -0.31 21.49
CA THR A 175 -6.95 -0.67 20.07
C THR A 175 -5.55 -0.45 19.52
N ASP A 176 -4.87 0.61 19.94
CA ASP A 176 -3.47 0.91 19.59
C ASP A 176 -2.50 -0.16 20.12
N TYR A 177 -2.63 -0.58 21.39
CA TYR A 177 -1.85 -1.71 21.90
C TYR A 177 -2.17 -3.02 21.17
N LEU A 178 -3.44 -3.26 20.85
CA LEU A 178 -3.83 -4.44 20.06
C LEU A 178 -3.21 -4.41 18.66
N ALA A 179 -3.18 -3.24 18.00
CA ALA A 179 -2.54 -3.05 16.71
C ALA A 179 -1.03 -3.31 16.79
N ILE A 180 -0.34 -2.78 17.80
CA ILE A 180 1.09 -3.03 18.03
C ILE A 180 1.37 -4.52 18.24
N VAL A 181 0.60 -5.19 19.11
CA VAL A 181 0.80 -6.62 19.42
C VAL A 181 0.55 -7.50 18.20
N THR A 182 -0.50 -7.21 17.43
CA THR A 182 -0.83 -7.98 16.22
C THR A 182 0.15 -7.70 15.06
N ALA A 183 0.62 -6.47 14.92
CA ALA A 183 1.68 -6.10 13.99
C ALA A 183 3.00 -6.80 14.33
N PHE A 184 3.39 -6.77 15.60
CA PHE A 184 4.59 -7.46 16.09
C PHE A 184 4.46 -8.98 15.93
N GLY A 185 3.33 -9.57 16.29
CA GLY A 185 3.07 -10.99 16.09
C GLY A 185 3.15 -11.41 14.63
N SER A 186 2.58 -10.61 13.72
CA SER A 186 2.67 -10.86 12.27
C SER A 186 4.11 -10.79 11.78
N LEU A 187 4.86 -9.76 12.19
CA LEU A 187 6.28 -9.60 11.86
C LEU A 187 7.11 -10.77 12.40
N ALA A 188 6.90 -11.18 13.65
CA ALA A 188 7.61 -12.27 14.28
C ALA A 188 7.37 -13.59 13.55
N LEU A 189 6.13 -13.87 13.13
CA LEU A 189 5.81 -15.05 12.31
C LEU A 189 6.48 -15.00 10.93
N ASP A 190 6.40 -13.86 10.24
CA ASP A 190 7.01 -13.67 8.91
C ASP A 190 8.54 -13.91 8.97
N VAL A 191 9.21 -13.37 10.00
CA VAL A 191 10.65 -13.54 10.22
C VAL A 191 11.01 -14.96 10.67
N PHE A 192 10.27 -15.54 11.62
CA PHE A 192 10.55 -16.89 12.14
C PHE A 192 10.41 -17.94 11.05
N GLU A 193 9.31 -17.93 10.30
CA GLU A 193 9.10 -18.87 9.19
C GLU A 193 10.05 -18.56 8.02
N GLY A 194 10.33 -17.29 7.74
CA GLY A 194 11.30 -16.89 6.72
C GLY A 194 12.71 -17.38 7.03
N ALA A 195 13.15 -17.28 8.30
CA ALA A 195 14.44 -17.76 8.78
C ALA A 195 14.50 -19.29 8.74
N LYS A 196 13.45 -19.98 9.22
CA LYS A 196 13.37 -21.45 9.15
C LYS A 196 13.57 -21.94 7.72
N GLN A 197 12.94 -21.30 6.73
CA GLN A 197 13.08 -21.71 5.33
C GLN A 197 14.40 -21.30 4.65
N LYS A 198 15.19 -20.40 5.25
CA LYS A 198 16.48 -19.97 4.69
C LYS A 198 17.64 -20.78 5.26
N PHE A 199 17.51 -21.25 6.50
CA PHE A 199 18.57 -21.94 7.23
C PHE A 199 18.33 -23.45 7.43
N ALA A 200 17.14 -23.96 7.12
CA ALA A 200 16.89 -25.40 6.98
C ALA A 200 17.32 -25.89 5.60
#